data_AF-A0A9D6JWM0-F1
#
_entry.id   AF-A0A9D6JWM0-F1
#
_cell.length_a   1.000
_cell.length_b   1.000
_cell.length_c   1.000
_cell.angle_alpha   90.00
_cell.angle_beta   90.00
_cell.angle_gamma   90.00
#
_symmetry.space_group_name_H-M   'P 1'
#
loop_
_entity.id
_entity.type
_entity.pdbx_description
1 polymer ?
#
loop_
_entity_poly.entity_id
_entity_poly.type
_entity_poly.pdbx_seq_one_letter_code
_entity_poly.pdbx_strand_id
1 'polypeptide(L)'
;MRQPYASDISREKFEDICPLLQSVRKRTRSPKVDLHEVFCAALYPLRSGCQGRMLPRDFPKWRTVHSHFAKWSEPNQDGINVLDHT
;
A
#
# COMPACT_ATOMS: atom_id res chain seq x y z
N MET A 1 18.78 -3.52 -6.80
CA MET A 1 18.18 -3.62 -5.46
C MET A 1 17.81 -2.22 -5.03
N ARG A 2 16.57 -1.97 -4.60
CA ARG A 2 16.18 -0.65 -4.07
C ARG A 2 16.84 -0.44 -2.70
N GLN A 3 17.15 0.81 -2.35
CA GLN A 3 17.57 1.12 -0.99
C GLN A 3 16.36 1.09 -0.06
N PRO A 4 16.45 0.42 1.10
CA PRO A 4 15.34 0.42 2.07
C PRO A 4 15.12 1.84 2.60
N TYR A 5 13.89 2.31 2.54
CA TYR A 5 13.48 3.58 3.12
C TYR A 5 13.09 3.38 4.58
N ALA A 6 13.25 4.41 5.41
CA ALA A 6 12.82 4.37 6.81
C ALA A 6 11.28 4.16 6.97
N SER A 7 10.51 4.41 5.91
CA SER A 7 9.07 4.13 5.83
C SER A 7 8.73 2.68 5.51
N ASP A 8 9.71 1.87 5.11
CA ASP A 8 9.46 0.50 4.70
C ASP A 8 9.16 -0.39 5.91
N ILE A 9 8.26 -1.35 5.70
CA ILE A 9 7.95 -2.38 6.68
C ILE A 9 8.59 -3.70 6.26
N SER A 10 8.97 -4.51 7.24
CA SER A 10 9.45 -5.87 6.98
C SER A 10 8.38 -6.69 6.27
N ARG A 11 8.81 -7.61 5.39
CA ARG A 11 7.89 -8.54 4.72
C ARG A 11 7.09 -9.37 5.72
N GLU A 12 7.70 -9.76 6.84
CA GLU A 12 7.04 -10.50 7.93
C GLU A 12 5.82 -9.75 8.49
N LYS A 13 5.99 -8.48 8.87
CA LYS A 13 4.86 -7.63 9.33
C LYS A 13 3.82 -7.40 8.23
N PHE A 14 4.26 -7.38 6.98
CA PHE A 14 3.35 -7.26 5.85
C PHE A 14 2.53 -8.51 5.63
N GLU A 15 3.05 -9.71 5.95
CA GLU A 15 2.30 -10.96 5.79
C GLU A 15 1.05 -11.01 6.68
N ASP A 16 1.08 -10.39 7.85
CA ASP A 16 -0.09 -10.26 8.73
C ASP A 16 -1.17 -9.34 8.13
N ILE A 17 -0.77 -8.27 7.43
CA ILE A 17 -1.66 -7.25 6.86
C ILE A 17 -2.14 -7.65 5.46
N CYS A 18 -1.32 -8.39 4.72
CA CYS A 18 -1.56 -8.90 3.37
C CYS A 18 -2.96 -9.52 3.18
N PRO A 19 -3.45 -10.44 4.04
CA PRO A 19 -4.77 -11.04 3.89
C PRO A 19 -5.91 -10.00 3.99
N LEU A 20 -5.77 -8.97 4.82
CA LEU A 20 -6.76 -7.89 4.93
C LEU A 20 -6.79 -7.05 3.64
N LEU A 21 -5.63 -6.71 3.09
CA LEU A 21 -5.52 -5.97 1.82
C LEU A 21 -6.04 -6.79 0.63
N GLN A 22 -5.87 -8.11 0.68
CA GLN A 22 -6.40 -9.04 -0.32
C GLN A 22 -7.92 -9.22 -0.21
N SER A 23 -8.47 -9.19 1.00
CA SER A 23 -9.91 -9.29 1.27
C SER A 23 -10.72 -8.18 0.60
N VAL A 24 -10.23 -6.93 0.65
CA VAL A 24 -10.85 -5.78 -0.02
C VAL A 24 -10.85 -5.93 -1.55
N ARG A 25 -9.90 -6.70 -2.08
CA ARG A 25 -9.72 -6.83 -3.52
C ARG A 25 -10.54 -8.00 -4.05
N LYS A 26 -11.71 -7.70 -4.63
CA LYS A 26 -12.39 -8.64 -5.55
C LYS A 26 -11.42 -9.03 -6.65
N ARG A 27 -11.00 -10.31 -6.65
CA ARG A 27 -9.98 -10.99 -7.46
C ARG A 27 -10.02 -10.59 -8.95
N THR A 28 -9.58 -9.39 -9.28
CA THR A 28 -9.41 -8.93 -10.65
C THR A 28 -7.94 -9.09 -10.98
N ARG A 29 -7.69 -10.08 -11.84
CA ARG A 29 -6.42 -10.41 -12.48
C ARG A 29 -5.77 -9.11 -12.96
N SER A 30 -4.79 -8.61 -12.21
CA SER A 30 -4.04 -7.41 -12.58
C SER A 30 -2.59 -7.57 -12.10
N PRO A 31 -1.65 -7.08 -12.92
CA PRO A 31 -0.37 -7.73 -13.23
C PRO A 31 0.69 -7.51 -12.15
N LYS A 32 1.65 -8.46 -12.03
CA LYS A 32 3.08 -8.41 -11.59
C LYS A 32 3.57 -7.37 -10.55
N VAL A 33 2.71 -6.59 -9.89
CA VAL A 33 3.10 -5.58 -8.91
C VAL A 33 3.03 -6.22 -7.54
N ASP A 34 4.17 -6.22 -6.84
CA ASP A 34 4.26 -6.72 -5.47
C ASP A 34 3.43 -5.83 -4.54
N LEU A 35 2.48 -6.42 -3.80
CA LEU A 35 1.63 -5.68 -2.87
C LEU A 35 2.44 -5.06 -1.74
N HIS A 36 3.55 -5.69 -1.35
CA HIS A 36 4.47 -5.16 -0.35
C HIS A 36 5.10 -3.85 -0.83
N GLU A 37 5.52 -3.80 -2.09
CA GLU A 37 6.05 -2.58 -2.72
C GLU A 37 5.01 -1.47 -2.78
N VAL A 38 3.75 -1.81 -3.11
CA VAL A 38 2.64 -0.86 -3.14
C VAL A 38 2.33 -0.32 -1.74
N PHE A 39 2.35 -1.17 -0.73
CA PHE A 39 2.10 -0.77 0.65
C PHE A 39 3.23 0.12 1.19
N CYS A 40 4.50 -0.25 0.98
CA CYS A 40 5.64 0.60 1.31
C CYS A 40 5.58 1.96 0.60
N ALA A 41 5.19 1.97 -0.67
CA ALA A 41 5.01 3.20 -1.44
C ALA A 41 3.88 4.08 -0.91
N ALA A 42 2.81 3.49 -0.36
CA ALA A 42 1.72 4.23 0.28
C ALA A 42 2.13 4.79 1.65
N LEU A 43 2.95 4.05 2.41
CA LEU A 43 3.50 4.50 3.69
C LEU A 43 4.52 5.63 3.55
N TYR A 44 5.26 5.66 2.45
CA TYR A 44 6.27 6.69 2.20
C TYR A 44 5.74 8.12 2.39
N PRO A 45 4.69 8.59 1.66
CA PRO A 45 4.13 9.92 1.87
C PRO A 45 3.47 10.09 3.25
N LEU A 46 2.90 9.03 3.84
CA LEU A 46 2.29 9.09 5.17
C LEU A 46 3.33 9.37 6.28
N ARG A 47 4.52 8.79 6.16
CA ARG A 47 5.60 8.93 7.17
C ARG A 47 6.52 10.13 6.91
N SER A 48 6.74 10.48 5.64
CA SER A 48 7.59 11.62 5.25
C SER A 48 6.84 12.95 5.21
N GLY A 49 5.49 12.93 5.17
CA GLY A 49 4.68 14.13 4.94
C GLY A 49 4.82 14.70 3.52
N CYS A 50 5.55 14.02 2.62
CA CYS A 50 5.71 14.47 1.25
C CYS A 50 4.43 14.24 0.44
N GLN A 51 4.18 15.10 -0.56
CA GLN A 51 3.07 14.92 -1.50
C GLN A 51 3.24 13.58 -2.23
N GLY A 52 2.19 12.75 -2.29
CA GLY A 52 2.23 11.42 -2.91
C GLY A 52 2.66 11.36 -4.39
N ARG A 53 2.76 12.51 -5.07
CA ARG A 53 3.33 12.65 -6.42
C ARG A 53 4.86 12.69 -6.43
N MET A 54 5.49 12.98 -5.30
CA MET A 54 6.95 12.99 -5.12
C MET A 54 7.52 11.60 -4.76
N LEU A 55 6.78 10.54 -5.10
CA LEU A 55 7.20 9.17 -4.84
C LEU A 55 8.50 8.86 -5.62
N PRO A 56 9.54 8.30 -4.98
CA PRO A 56 10.76 7.90 -5.65
C PRO A 56 10.52 6.99 -6.85
N ARG A 57 11.36 7.11 -7.89
CA ARG A 57 11.26 6.32 -9.13
C ARG A 57 11.43 4.81 -8.91
N ASP A 58 12.00 4.40 -7.78
CA ASP A 58 12.18 3.00 -7.40
C ASP A 58 10.86 2.29 -7.06
N PHE A 59 9.83 3.05 -6.68
CA PHE A 59 8.52 2.50 -6.35
C PHE A 59 7.65 2.31 -7.61
N PRO A 60 6.62 1.43 -7.52
CA PRO A 60 5.60 1.35 -8.57
C PRO A 60 4.95 2.72 -8.81
N LYS A 61 4.48 2.93 -10.03
CA LYS A 61 3.89 4.21 -10.47
C LYS A 61 2.88 4.72 -9.44
N TRP A 62 3.02 5.99 -9.03
CA TRP A 62 2.17 6.61 -7.99
C TRP A 62 0.67 6.43 -8.25
N ARG A 63 0.24 6.44 -9.52
CA ARG A 63 -1.16 6.18 -9.91
C ARG A 63 -1.64 4.79 -9.46
N THR A 64 -0.81 3.77 -9.63
CA THR A 64 -1.10 2.40 -9.19
C THR A 64 -1.21 2.36 -7.67
N VAL A 65 -0.27 2.99 -6.97
CA VAL A 65 -0.26 3.06 -5.50
C VAL A 65 -1.52 3.76 -4.99
N HIS A 66 -1.85 4.92 -5.55
CA HIS A 66 -3.05 5.68 -5.19
C HIS A 66 -4.33 4.89 -5.45
N SER A 67 -4.44 4.18 -6.58
CA SER A 67 -5.60 3.33 -6.86
C SER A 67 -5.74 2.16 -5.89
N HIS A 68 -4.64 1.63 -5.35
CA HIS A 68 -4.69 0.59 -4.32
C HIS A 68 -5.05 1.17 -2.96
N PHE A 69 -4.39 2.27 -2.58
CA PHE A 69 -4.65 2.96 -1.32
C PHE A 69 -6.09 3.45 -1.22
N ALA A 70 -6.62 4.04 -2.30
CA ALA A 70 -8.02 4.47 -2.36
C ALA A 70 -8.97 3.30 -2.07
N LYS A 71 -8.73 2.11 -2.64
CA LYS A 71 -9.54 0.91 -2.38
C LYS A 71 -9.42 0.43 -0.94
N TRP A 72 -8.23 0.45 -0.35
CA TRP A 72 -8.03 0.08 1.05
C TRP A 72 -8.63 1.08 2.03
N SER A 73 -8.77 2.33 1.60
CA SER A 73 -9.43 3.41 2.34
C SER A 73 -10.93 3.50 2.07
N GLU A 74 -11.50 2.65 1.20
CA GLU A 74 -12.95 2.56 1.06
C GLU A 74 -13.49 1.92 2.35
N PRO A 75 -14.40 2.60 3.07
CA PRO A 75 -14.97 2.03 4.27
C PRO A 75 -15.78 0.78 3.92
N ASN A 76 -15.54 -0.31 4.66
CA ASN A 76 -16.44 -1.45 4.62
C ASN A 76 -17.81 -1.06 5.19
N GLN A 77 -18.80 -1.96 5.07
CA GLN A 77 -20.17 -1.71 5.51
C GLN A 77 -20.29 -1.28 6.99
N ASP A 78 -19.29 -1.61 7.81
CA ASP A 78 -19.18 -1.23 9.23
C ASP A 78 -18.49 0.14 9.49
N GLY A 79 -18.07 0.86 8.44
CA GLY A 79 -17.37 2.14 8.58
C GLY A 79 -15.91 2.04 9.01
N ILE A 80 -15.37 0.82 9.15
CA ILE A 80 -13.98 0.56 9.54
C ILE A 80 -13.12 0.43 8.28
N ASN A 81 -12.02 1.20 8.22
CA ASN A 81 -11.04 1.13 7.15
C ASN A 81 -10.01 0.04 7.45
N VAL A 82 -9.55 -0.69 6.43
CA VAL A 82 -8.50 -1.71 6.62
C VAL A 82 -7.19 -1.11 7.14
N LEU A 83 -6.99 0.19 6.89
CA LEU A 83 -5.84 0.96 7.34
C LEU A 83 -5.96 1.44 8.80
N ASP A 84 -7.11 1.27 9.45
CA ASP A 84 -7.31 1.64 10.87
C ASP A 84 -6.80 0.55 11.82
N HIS A 85 -6.57 -0.66 11.30
CA HIS A 85 -6.12 -1.83 12.06
C HIS A 85 -4.60 -2.02 12.12
N THR A 86 -3.81 -1.11 11.53
CA THR A 86 -2.34 -1.16 11.48
C THR A 86 -1.68 -0.19 12.45
#